data_AF-A0A2K8VAJ5-F1
#
_entry.id   AF-A0A2K8VAJ5-F1
#
_cell.length_a   1.000
_cell.length_b   1.000
_cell.length_c   1.000
_cell.angle_alpha   90.00
_cell.angle_beta   90.00
_cell.angle_gamma   90.00
#
_symmetry.space_group_name_H-M   'P 1'
#
loop_
_entity.id
_entity.type
_entity.pdbx_description
1 polymer ?
#
loop_
_entity_poly.entity_id
_entity_poly.type
_entity_poly.pdbx_seq_one_letter_code
_entity_poly.pdbx_strand_id
1 'polypeptide(L)'
;MGENKHIEELDAFAKKYVKDVEQELPTFDFTSSVMHKIKEVEMSSVYKTTPLISKKVWVLLFSLLTICMVYVSKGKSIFSSWKIPEKFKISTKIEFPDLFQGITVSNTMLTACFFFTLLIFIQIYLFKNRFEKDLNS
;
A
#
# COMPACT_ATOMS: atom_id res chain seq x y z
N MET A 1 4.84 40.67 55.55
CA MET A 1 4.01 39.52 55.99
C MET A 1 2.55 39.89 55.72
N GLY A 2 2.02 39.68 54.50
CA GLY A 2 0.69 40.20 54.15
C GLY A 2 0.02 39.71 52.87
N GLU A 3 0.52 38.66 52.20
CA GLU A 3 0.03 38.27 50.86
C GLU A 3 -1.02 37.14 50.83
N ASN A 4 -1.39 36.53 51.97
CA ASN A 4 -2.26 35.34 52.01
C ASN A 4 -3.63 35.56 52.67
N LYS A 5 -4.10 36.80 52.81
CA LYS A 5 -5.39 37.07 53.49
C LYS A 5 -6.64 36.85 52.63
N HIS A 6 -6.52 36.82 51.30
CA HIS A 6 -7.68 36.75 50.40
C HIS A 6 -7.86 35.40 49.68
N ILE A 7 -7.04 34.40 49.96
CA ILE A 7 -7.13 33.09 49.28
C ILE A 7 -8.42 32.35 49.65
N GLU A 8 -8.83 32.44 50.93
CA GLU A 8 -10.10 31.86 51.39
C GLU A 8 -11.31 32.57 50.78
N GLU A 9 -11.26 33.89 50.62
CA GLU A 9 -12.32 34.64 49.96
C GLU A 9 -12.42 34.30 48.47
N LEU A 10 -11.27 34.11 47.80
CA LEU A 10 -11.21 33.70 46.40
C LEU A 10 -11.74 32.27 46.20
N ASP A 11 -11.39 31.34 47.11
CA ASP A 11 -11.90 29.97 47.12
C ASP A 11 -13.40 29.92 47.40
N ALA A 12 -13.89 30.73 48.35
CA ALA A 12 -15.31 30.86 48.64
C ALA A 12 -16.09 31.44 47.45
N PHE A 13 -15.51 32.41 46.74
CA PHE A 13 -16.10 32.98 45.53
C PHE A 13 -16.14 31.96 44.39
N ALA A 14 -15.04 31.23 44.15
CA ALA A 14 -14.99 30.17 43.15
C ALA A 14 -15.99 29.05 43.44
N LYS A 15 -16.07 28.59 44.69
CA LYS A 15 -17.04 27.57 45.12
C LYS A 15 -18.48 28.03 44.97
N LYS A 16 -18.78 29.29 45.31
CA LYS A 16 -20.12 29.86 45.11
C LYS A 16 -20.47 29.88 43.63
N TYR A 17 -19.57 30.33 42.78
CA TYR A 17 -19.80 30.40 41.33
C TYR A 17 -20.00 29.01 40.72
N VAL A 18 -19.17 28.03 41.07
CA VAL A 18 -19.31 26.64 40.61
C VAL A 18 -20.60 25.98 41.11
N LYS A 19 -21.10 26.39 42.28
CA LYS A 19 -22.35 25.88 42.86
C LYS A 19 -23.60 26.56 42.29
N ASP A 20 -23.50 27.84 41.91
CA ASP A 20 -24.58 28.64 41.33
C ASP A 20 -24.74 28.36 39.82
N VAL A 21 -23.74 27.77 39.17
CA VAL A 21 -23.87 27.24 37.80
C VAL A 21 -24.74 25.98 37.85
N GLU A 22 -25.85 25.99 37.11
CA GLU A 22 -26.68 24.79 36.92
C GLU A 22 -25.80 23.65 36.41
N GLN A 23 -25.79 22.54 37.14
CA GLN A 23 -25.07 21.35 36.72
C GLN A 23 -25.76 20.82 35.46
N GLU A 24 -25.19 21.12 34.30
CA GLU A 24 -25.58 20.50 33.04
C GLU A 24 -25.33 18.99 33.17
N LEU A 25 -26.40 18.26 33.44
CA LEU A 25 -26.37 16.80 33.43
C LEU A 25 -26.07 16.40 31.98
N PRO A 26 -24.96 15.69 31.73
CA PRO A 26 -24.70 15.19 30.40
C PRO A 26 -25.90 14.35 29.97
N THR A 27 -26.30 14.49 28.71
CA THR A 27 -27.36 13.67 28.13
C THR A 27 -27.04 12.19 28.39
N PHE A 28 -28.06 11.36 28.61
CA PHE A 28 -27.91 9.93 28.87
C PHE A 28 -26.95 9.24 27.88
N ASP A 29 -26.92 9.70 26.63
CA ASP A 29 -26.10 9.17 25.54
C ASP A 29 -24.76 9.92 25.32
N PHE A 30 -24.33 10.78 26.23
CA PHE A 30 -23.10 11.56 26.07
C PHE A 30 -21.87 10.66 25.87
N THR A 31 -21.69 9.68 26.76
CA THR A 31 -20.58 8.73 26.69
C THR A 31 -20.64 7.91 25.40
N SER A 32 -21.82 7.45 25.00
CA SER A 32 -22.04 6.71 23.76
C SER A 32 -21.69 7.55 22.53
N SER A 33 -22.10 8.82 22.51
CA SER A 33 -21.84 9.75 21.40
C SER A 33 -20.37 10.13 21.27
N VAL A 34 -19.68 10.32 22.40
CA VAL A 34 -18.24 10.58 22.43
C VAL A 34 -17.46 9.34 21.99
N MET A 35 -17.80 8.16 22.53
CA MET A 35 -17.15 6.90 22.16
C MET A 35 -17.36 6.56 20.69
N HIS A 36 -18.55 6.84 20.14
CA HIS A 36 -18.82 6.68 18.71
C HIS A 36 -17.92 7.58 17.85
N LYS A 37 -17.78 8.86 18.22
CA LYS A 37 -16.91 9.80 17.50
C LYS A 37 -15.42 9.44 17.62
N ILE A 38 -14.97 8.97 18.78
CA ILE A 38 -13.59 8.49 18.97
C ILE A 38 -13.34 7.28 18.07
N LYS A 39 -14.26 6.31 18.05
CA LYS A 39 -14.16 5.11 17.21
C LYS A 39 -14.10 5.46 15.72
N GLU A 40 -14.88 6.43 15.26
CA GLU A 40 -14.88 6.92 13.88
C GLU A 40 -13.54 7.58 13.50
N VAL A 41 -12.98 8.40 14.40
CA VAL A 41 -11.67 9.05 14.20
C VAL A 41 -10.53 8.03 14.21
N GLU A 42 -10.53 7.08 15.15
CA GLU A 42 -9.51 6.03 15.24
C GLU A 42 -9.54 5.13 14.00
N MET A 43 -10.72 4.68 13.56
CA MET A 43 -10.87 3.89 12.33
C MET A 43 -10.38 4.66 11.09
N SER A 44 -10.59 5.96 11.00
CA SER A 44 -10.09 6.74 9.86
C SER A 44 -8.55 6.85 9.79
N SER A 45 -7.88 6.77 10.94
CA SER A 45 -6.42 6.96 11.06
C SER A 45 -5.63 5.65 11.01
N VAL A 46 -6.20 4.55 11.52
CA VAL A 46 -5.50 3.26 11.65
C VAL A 46 -5.47 2.47 10.35
N TYR A 47 -6.41 2.69 9.42
CA TYR A 47 -6.58 1.86 8.22
C TYR A 47 -6.22 2.54 6.90
N LYS A 48 -5.24 3.46 6.90
CA LYS A 48 -4.63 3.85 5.62
C LYS A 48 -3.65 2.75 5.23
N THR A 49 -4.18 1.68 4.64
CA THR A 49 -3.40 0.62 4.00
C THR A 49 -2.70 1.22 2.79
N THR A 50 -1.56 1.87 3.02
CA THR A 50 -0.71 2.37 1.96
C THR A 50 -0.23 1.16 1.17
N PRO A 51 -0.64 1.00 -0.10
CA PRO A 51 -0.21 -0.16 -0.87
C PRO A 51 1.32 -0.09 -1.01
N LEU A 52 2.04 -1.11 -0.51
CA LEU A 52 3.51 -1.21 -0.56
C LEU A 52 4.07 -0.96 -1.96
N ILE A 53 3.28 -1.28 -2.98
CA ILE A 53 3.58 -0.95 -4.37
C ILE A 53 2.31 -0.40 -5.02
N SER A 54 2.42 0.80 -5.58
CA SER A 54 1.32 1.44 -6.30
C SER A 54 0.92 0.59 -7.51
N LYS A 55 -0.38 0.59 -7.87
CA LYS A 55 -0.90 -0.12 -9.06
C LYS A 55 -0.12 0.23 -10.34
N LYS A 56 0.40 1.47 -10.44
CA LYS A 56 1.23 1.93 -11.56
C LYS A 56 2.57 1.20 -11.64
N VAL A 57 3.18 0.90 -10.49
CA VAL A 57 4.49 0.21 -10.41
C VAL A 57 4.34 -1.26 -10.81
N TRP A 58 3.19 -1.89 -10.54
CA TRP A 58 2.87 -3.23 -11.02
C TRP A 58 2.86 -3.33 -12.54
N VAL A 59 2.23 -2.36 -13.22
CA VAL A 59 2.20 -2.29 -14.69
C VAL A 59 3.61 -2.09 -15.25
N LEU A 60 4.42 -1.24 -14.60
CA LEU A 60 5.80 -1.00 -15.00
C LEU A 60 6.67 -2.27 -14.86
N LEU A 61 6.54 -3.02 -13.75
CA LEU A 61 7.24 -4.29 -13.55
C LEU A 61 6.85 -5.34 -14.60
N PHE A 62 5.56 -5.46 -14.90
CA PHE A 62 5.09 -6.39 -15.94
C PHE A 62 5.61 -6.00 -17.33
N SER A 63 5.60 -4.70 -17.65
CA SER A 63 6.15 -4.18 -18.90
C SER A 63 7.65 -4.40 -19.01
N LEU A 64 8.40 -4.24 -17.92
CA LEU A 64 9.85 -4.47 -17.92
C LEU A 64 10.17 -5.94 -18.17
N LEU A 65 9.42 -6.85 -17.52
CA LEU A 65 9.58 -8.29 -17.69
C LEU A 65 9.35 -8.72 -19.15
N THR A 66 8.30 -8.19 -19.80
CA THR A 66 7.99 -8.52 -21.20
C THR A 66 9.05 -7.98 -22.18
N ILE A 67 9.58 -6.78 -21.93
CA ILE A 67 10.68 -6.22 -22.75
C ILE A 67 11.94 -7.09 -22.65
N CYS A 68 12.33 -7.49 -21.44
CA CYS A 68 13.46 -8.39 -21.22
C CYS A 68 13.26 -9.73 -21.95
N MET A 69 12.04 -10.27 -21.95
CA MET A 69 11.73 -11.51 -22.65
C MET A 69 11.87 -11.38 -24.17
N VAL A 70 11.39 -10.29 -24.75
CA VAL A 70 11.53 -10.03 -26.20
C VAL A 70 13.01 -9.83 -26.56
N TYR A 71 13.77 -9.13 -25.72
CA TYR A 71 15.20 -8.92 -25.92
C TYR A 71 15.97 -10.25 -25.99
N VAL A 72 15.80 -11.13 -24.99
CA VAL A 72 16.53 -12.40 -24.97
C VAL A 72 16.02 -13.36 -26.06
N SER A 73 14.74 -13.30 -26.42
CA SER A 73 14.18 -14.14 -27.48
C SER A 73 14.56 -13.70 -28.89
N LYS A 74 15.06 -12.47 -29.11
CA LYS A 74 15.57 -12.06 -30.42
C LYS A 74 16.81 -12.87 -30.86
N GLY A 75 17.56 -13.41 -29.89
CA GLY A 75 18.73 -14.27 -30.16
C GLY A 75 18.40 -15.75 -30.40
N LYS A 76 17.17 -16.22 -30.13
CA LYS A 76 16.84 -17.66 -30.22
C LYS A 76 15.35 -17.88 -30.43
N SER A 77 14.99 -18.86 -31.28
CA SER A 77 13.65 -19.10 -31.84
C SER A 77 12.54 -19.54 -30.85
N ILE A 78 12.52 -19.00 -29.64
CA ILE A 78 11.51 -19.29 -28.60
C ILE A 78 10.10 -18.95 -29.13
N PHE A 79 10.00 -17.94 -30.00
CA PHE A 79 8.76 -17.55 -30.65
C PHE A 79 8.34 -18.41 -31.86
N SER A 80 9.16 -19.37 -32.35
CA SER A 80 8.72 -20.20 -33.48
C SER A 80 7.77 -21.33 -33.06
N SER A 81 7.86 -21.77 -31.79
CA SER A 81 6.98 -22.81 -31.23
C SER A 81 5.64 -22.23 -30.73
N TRP A 82 5.62 -20.95 -30.34
CA TRP A 82 4.40 -20.24 -29.98
C TRP A 82 3.83 -19.58 -31.25
N LYS A 83 2.82 -20.19 -31.89
CA LYS A 83 2.14 -19.62 -33.06
C LYS A 83 1.43 -18.31 -32.70
N ILE A 84 2.19 -17.21 -32.64
CA ILE A 84 1.62 -15.87 -32.53
C ILE A 84 0.92 -15.56 -33.85
N PRO A 85 -0.35 -15.12 -33.85
CA PRO A 85 -1.02 -14.67 -35.06
C PRO A 85 -0.23 -13.53 -35.72
N GLU A 86 -0.05 -13.59 -37.04
CA GLU A 86 0.86 -12.73 -37.82
C GLU A 86 0.64 -11.22 -37.65
N LYS A 87 -0.50 -10.81 -37.08
CA LYS A 87 -0.83 -9.42 -36.75
C LYS A 87 0.05 -8.82 -35.64
N PHE A 88 0.82 -9.63 -34.92
CA PHE A 88 1.79 -9.21 -33.88
C PHE A 88 3.25 -9.37 -34.32
N LYS A 89 3.55 -9.40 -35.62
CA LYS A 89 4.93 -9.22 -36.13
C LYS A 89 5.35 -7.75 -35.90
N ILE A 90 5.68 -7.43 -34.66
CA ILE A 90 6.25 -6.15 -34.26
C ILE A 90 7.65 -6.08 -34.88
N SER A 91 7.76 -5.39 -36.00
CA SER A 91 9.04 -5.04 -36.65
C SER A 91 9.76 -4.00 -35.77
N THR A 92 10.38 -4.47 -34.69
CA THR A 92 11.20 -3.62 -33.83
C THR A 92 12.67 -3.91 -34.13
N LYS A 93 13.20 -3.18 -35.12
CA LYS A 93 14.63 -2.96 -35.26
C LYS A 93 15.09 -2.02 -34.13
N ILE A 94 15.09 -2.55 -32.91
CA ILE A 94 15.69 -1.87 -31.76
C ILE A 94 17.02 -2.57 -31.55
N GLU A 95 18.07 -1.90 -32.01
CA GLU A 95 19.47 -2.28 -31.81
C GLU A 95 19.86 -1.79 -30.41
N PHE A 96 19.79 -2.69 -29.44
CA PHE A 96 20.31 -2.44 -28.10
C PHE A 96 21.80 -2.81 -28.05
N PRO A 97 22.62 -2.09 -27.27
CA PRO A 97 24.05 -2.37 -27.15
C PRO A 97 24.27 -3.79 -26.63
N ASP A 98 25.21 -4.49 -27.26
CA ASP A 98 25.47 -5.91 -27.09
C ASP A 98 26.28 -6.18 -25.80
N LEU A 99 25.67 -5.87 -24.65
CA LEU A 99 26.31 -5.94 -23.33
C LEU A 99 26.49 -7.38 -22.82
N PHE A 100 26.01 -8.39 -23.56
CA PHE A 100 26.01 -9.80 -23.16
C PHE A 100 26.66 -10.72 -24.21
N GLN A 101 27.56 -10.20 -25.07
CA GLN A 101 28.37 -11.00 -25.99
C GLN A 101 29.21 -12.01 -25.20
N GLY A 102 28.75 -13.26 -25.13
CA GLY A 102 29.48 -14.38 -24.52
C GLY A 102 28.67 -15.29 -23.59
N ILE A 103 27.46 -14.91 -23.19
CA ILE A 103 26.62 -15.74 -22.31
C ILE A 103 25.63 -16.57 -23.14
N THR A 104 25.98 -17.82 -23.43
CA THR A 104 25.12 -18.76 -24.14
C THR A 104 24.11 -19.39 -23.18
N VAL A 105 22.99 -18.72 -22.92
CA VAL A 105 21.92 -19.27 -22.06
C VAL A 105 21.10 -20.32 -22.82
N SER A 106 20.85 -21.47 -22.19
CA SER A 106 19.95 -22.50 -22.74
C SER A 106 18.50 -22.01 -22.75
N ASN A 107 17.72 -22.35 -23.78
CA ASN A 107 16.31 -21.94 -23.88
C ASN A 107 15.50 -22.39 -22.66
N THR A 108 15.78 -23.61 -22.16
CA THR A 108 15.14 -24.18 -20.98
C THR A 108 15.45 -23.39 -19.71
N MET A 109 16.67 -22.89 -19.58
CA MET A 109 17.08 -22.08 -18.43
C MET A 109 16.40 -20.71 -18.46
N LEU A 110 16.25 -20.12 -19.65
CA LEU A 110 15.56 -18.85 -19.82
C LEU A 110 14.06 -18.96 -19.48
N THR A 111 13.37 -19.97 -20.02
CA THR A 111 11.96 -20.20 -19.70
C THR A 111 11.76 -20.56 -18.23
N ALA A 112 12.63 -21.37 -17.63
CA ALA A 112 12.57 -21.68 -16.21
C ALA A 112 12.72 -20.41 -15.34
N CYS A 113 13.71 -19.55 -15.66
CA CYS A 113 13.91 -18.29 -14.95
C CYS A 113 12.69 -17.35 -15.09
N PHE A 114 12.09 -17.29 -16.28
CA PHE A 114 10.86 -16.54 -16.51
C PHE A 114 9.70 -17.03 -15.64
N PHE A 115 9.39 -18.33 -15.68
CA PHE A 115 8.31 -18.89 -14.85
C PHE A 115 8.58 -18.68 -13.37
N PHE A 116 9.84 -18.81 -12.93
CA PHE A 116 10.23 -18.54 -11.55
C PHE A 116 9.96 -17.09 -11.14
N THR A 117 10.36 -16.11 -11.94
CA THR A 117 10.06 -14.69 -11.67
C THR A 117 8.55 -14.42 -11.66
N LEU A 118 7.81 -14.99 -12.61
CA LEU A 118 6.35 -14.84 -12.70
C LEU A 118 5.67 -15.43 -11.45
N LEU A 119 6.11 -16.60 -10.98
CA LEU A 119 5.59 -17.21 -9.75
C LEU A 119 5.86 -16.34 -8.52
N ILE A 120 7.03 -15.71 -8.42
CA ILE A 120 7.33 -14.75 -7.34
C ILE A 120 6.35 -13.57 -7.38
N PHE A 121 6.06 -13.02 -8.55
CA PHE A 121 5.05 -11.96 -8.68
C PHE A 121 3.66 -12.41 -8.22
N ILE A 122 3.23 -13.61 -8.61
CA ILE A 122 1.95 -14.19 -8.17
C ILE A 122 1.92 -14.34 -6.64
N GLN A 123 3.01 -14.84 -6.04
CA GLN A 123 3.13 -15.00 -4.59
C GLN A 123 3.00 -13.66 -3.87
N ILE A 124 3.69 -12.63 -4.35
CA ILE A 124 3.60 -11.26 -3.81
C ILE A 124 2.16 -10.73 -3.93
N TYR A 125 1.50 -10.94 -5.07
CA TYR A 125 0.12 -10.53 -5.28
C TYR A 125 -0.86 -11.21 -4.32
N LEU A 126 -0.76 -12.54 -4.18
CA LEU A 126 -1.61 -13.32 -3.27
C LEU A 126 -1.40 -12.91 -1.82
N PHE A 127 -0.14 -12.71 -1.42
CA PHE A 127 0.20 -12.27 -0.06
C PHE A 127 -0.39 -10.89 0.22
N LYS A 128 -0.21 -9.92 -0.70
CA LYS A 128 -0.84 -8.60 -0.60
C LYS A 128 -2.37 -8.70 -0.45
N ASN A 129 -3.03 -9.50 -1.28
CA ASN A 129 -4.48 -9.64 -1.26
C ASN A 129 -5.00 -10.27 0.06
N ARG A 130 -4.22 -11.15 0.70
CA ARG A 130 -4.58 -11.68 2.02
C ARG A 130 -4.47 -10.62 3.11
N PHE A 131 -3.36 -9.87 3.16
CA PHE A 131 -3.17 -8.80 4.15
C PHE A 131 -4.20 -7.67 3.99
N GLU A 132 -4.58 -7.32 2.77
CA GLU A 132 -5.65 -6.33 2.54
C GLU A 132 -7.03 -6.80 3.05
N LYS A 133 -7.30 -8.11 3.06
CA LYS A 133 -8.55 -8.65 3.61
C LYS A 133 -8.56 -8.69 5.13
N ASP A 134 -7.42 -9.04 5.75
CA ASP A 134 -7.30 -9.13 7.20
C ASP A 134 -7.29 -7.74 7.87
N LEU A 135 -6.87 -6.69 7.16
CA LEU A 135 -6.91 -5.30 7.64
C LEU A 135 -8.22 -4.57 7.35
N ASN A 136 -9.11 -5.12 6.52
CA ASN A 136 -10.39 -4.52 6.15
C ASN A 136 -11.59 -5.33 6.70
N SER A 137 -11.33 -6.25 7.65
CA SER A 137 -12.29 -6.99 8.46
C SER A 137 -12.28 -6.48 9.90
#